data_AF-A0A5C7KWJ3-F1
#
_entry.id   AF-A0A5C7KWJ3-F1
#
_cell.length_a   1.000
_cell.length_b   1.000
_cell.length_c   1.000
_cell.angle_alpha   90.00
_cell.angle_beta   90.00
_cell.angle_gamma   90.00
#
_symmetry.space_group_name_H-M   'P 1'
#
loop_
_entity.id
_entity.type
_entity.pdbx_description
1 polymer ?
#
loop_
_entity_poly.entity_id
_entity_poly.type
_entity_poly.pdbx_seq_one_letter_code
_entity_poly.pdbx_strand_id
1 'polypeptide(L)'
;MDVITKNKLTDEPTTDNIIQILLAGRGLVSEKEQSEFLSPAPVDLNYLYQNSGIPKENLVAGQSLLDQHLTANHDICIFGDYDADGVTATAVMY
;
A
#
# COMPACT_ATOMS: atom_id res chain seq x y z
N MET A 1 -2.16 -16.88 -24.83
CA MET A 1 -2.75 -16.07 -23.75
C MET A 1 -4.23 -16.29 -23.83
N ASP A 2 -4.80 -17.02 -22.88
CA ASP A 2 -6.24 -17.25 -22.85
C ASP A 2 -6.90 -16.07 -22.15
N VAL A 3 -7.88 -15.46 -22.81
CA VAL A 3 -8.67 -14.38 -22.20
C VAL A 3 -9.61 -15.01 -21.20
N ILE A 4 -9.37 -14.75 -19.91
CA ILE A 4 -10.27 -15.19 -18.83
C ILE A 4 -11.29 -14.08 -18.59
N THR A 5 -12.53 -14.30 -19.02
CA THR A 5 -13.64 -13.40 -18.71
C THR A 5 -14.08 -13.62 -17.27
N LYS A 6 -13.72 -12.69 -16.38
CA LYS A 6 -14.07 -12.79 -14.95
C LYS A 6 -15.53 -12.43 -14.68
N ASN A 7 -16.10 -11.46 -15.38
CA ASN A 7 -17.47 -10.99 -15.19
C ASN A 7 -18.11 -10.59 -16.53
N LYS A 8 -19.44 -10.71 -16.65
CA LYS A 8 -20.21 -10.32 -17.84
C LYS A 8 -21.12 -9.14 -17.51
N LEU A 9 -21.12 -8.12 -18.38
CA LEU A 9 -22.04 -6.98 -18.29
C LEU A 9 -23.43 -7.36 -18.83
N THR A 10 -24.45 -6.64 -18.38
CA THR A 10 -25.79 -6.66 -18.98
C THR A 10 -25.75 -5.98 -20.36
N ASP A 11 -26.78 -6.21 -21.20
CA ASP A 11 -26.84 -5.65 -22.56
C ASP A 11 -26.95 -4.11 -22.55
N GLU A 12 -27.54 -3.54 -21.49
CA GLU A 12 -27.58 -2.09 -21.21
C GLU A 12 -27.09 -1.83 -19.78
N PRO A 13 -25.77 -1.72 -19.57
CA PRO A 13 -25.22 -1.55 -18.22
C PRO A 13 -25.32 -0.09 -17.76
N THR A 14 -25.75 0.11 -16.51
CA THR A 14 -25.63 1.40 -15.84
C THR A 14 -24.23 1.61 -15.27
N THR A 15 -23.86 2.86 -14.97
CA THR A 15 -22.60 3.19 -14.29
C THR A 15 -22.43 2.39 -12.99
N ASP A 16 -23.50 2.30 -12.18
CA ASP A 16 -23.48 1.56 -10.92
C ASP A 16 -23.25 0.07 -11.13
N ASN A 17 -23.89 -0.52 -12.15
CA ASN A 17 -23.66 -1.92 -12.50
C ASN A 17 -22.21 -2.17 -12.92
N ILE A 18 -21.60 -1.26 -13.69
CA ILE A 18 -20.20 -1.38 -14.09
C ILE A 18 -19.29 -1.33 -12.86
N ILE A 19 -19.48 -0.35 -11.97
CA ILE A 19 -18.68 -0.18 -10.76
C ILE A 19 -18.80 -1.44 -9.88
N GLN A 20 -20.01 -1.93 -9.64
CA GLN A 20 -20.25 -3.11 -8.80
C GLN A 20 -19.55 -4.36 -9.36
N ILE A 21 -19.63 -4.58 -10.67
CA ILE A 21 -18.96 -5.71 -11.35
C ILE A 21 -17.44 -5.59 -11.25
N LEU A 22 -16.88 -4.37 -11.37
CA LEU A 22 -15.44 -4.13 -11.24
C LEU A 22 -14.92 -4.34 -9.80
N LEU A 23 -15.71 -3.95 -8.81
CA LEU A 23 -15.38 -4.13 -7.39
C LEU A 23 -15.50 -5.60 -6.98
N ALA A 24 -16.58 -6.28 -7.38
CA ALA A 24 -16.74 -7.71 -7.16
C ALA A 24 -15.62 -8.52 -7.86
N GLY A 25 -15.20 -8.12 -9.06
CA GLY A 25 -14.07 -8.72 -9.77
C GLY A 25 -12.71 -8.55 -9.08
N ARG A 26 -12.61 -7.60 -8.13
CA ARG A 26 -11.45 -7.41 -7.23
C ARG A 26 -11.59 -8.17 -5.91
N GLY A 27 -12.70 -8.89 -5.70
CA GLY A 27 -13.00 -9.61 -4.47
C GLY A 27 -13.66 -8.77 -3.37
N LEU A 28 -14.10 -7.55 -3.69
CA LEU A 28 -14.77 -6.65 -2.74
C LEU A 28 -16.28 -6.91 -2.77
N VAL A 29 -16.77 -7.75 -1.87
CA VAL A 29 -18.14 -8.28 -1.94
C VAL A 29 -19.10 -7.47 -1.09
N SER A 30 -18.66 -6.99 0.08
CA SER A 30 -19.49 -6.22 0.98
C SER A 30 -19.46 -4.72 0.66
N GLU A 31 -20.56 -4.02 0.95
CA GLU A 31 -20.63 -2.56 0.81
C GLU A 31 -19.56 -1.86 1.66
N LYS A 32 -19.24 -2.41 2.82
CA LYS A 32 -18.19 -1.90 3.71
C LYS A 32 -16.82 -1.96 3.02
N GLU A 33 -16.41 -3.11 2.51
CA GLU A 33 -15.13 -3.29 1.79
C GLU A 33 -15.05 -2.37 0.58
N GLN A 34 -16.16 -2.23 -0.17
CA GLN A 34 -16.23 -1.36 -1.34
C GLN A 34 -16.05 0.11 -0.96
N SER A 35 -16.74 0.56 0.09
CA SER A 35 -16.63 1.92 0.61
C SER A 35 -15.22 2.22 1.12
N GLU A 36 -14.63 1.32 1.91
CA GLU A 36 -13.26 1.45 2.43
C GLU A 36 -12.22 1.46 1.31
N PHE A 37 -12.41 0.66 0.26
CA PHE A 37 -11.51 0.65 -0.90
C PHE A 37 -11.59 1.94 -1.73
N LEU A 38 -12.80 2.46 -1.95
CA LEU A 38 -13.01 3.69 -2.72
C LEU A 38 -12.68 4.96 -1.93
N SER A 39 -12.65 4.88 -0.61
CA SER A 39 -12.33 5.97 0.32
C SER A 39 -11.24 5.53 1.31
N PRO A 40 -9.99 5.32 0.84
CA PRO A 40 -8.93 4.84 1.70
C PRO A 40 -8.70 5.78 2.88
N ALA A 41 -8.47 5.20 4.06
CA ALA A 41 -8.12 5.96 5.25
C ALA A 41 -6.81 6.75 5.04
N PRO A 42 -6.59 7.85 5.79
CA PRO A 42 -5.30 8.52 5.80
C PRO A 42 -4.18 7.53 6.10
N VAL A 43 -3.11 7.59 5.30
CA VAL A 43 -1.93 6.74 5.47
C VAL A 43 -1.09 7.29 6.63
N ASP A 44 -1.50 6.93 7.84
CA ASP A 44 -0.76 7.24 9.07
C ASP A 44 0.08 6.04 9.54
N LEU A 45 0.82 6.23 10.63
CA LEU A 45 1.70 5.19 11.16
C LEU A 45 0.92 3.96 11.67
N ASN A 46 -0.29 4.15 12.18
CA ASN A 46 -1.13 3.04 12.64
C ASN A 46 -1.63 2.20 11.45
N TYR A 47 -2.02 2.87 10.37
CA TYR A 47 -2.36 2.23 9.11
C TYR A 47 -1.19 1.38 8.59
N LEU A 48 0.04 1.92 8.61
CA LEU A 48 1.23 1.17 8.18
C LEU A 48 1.50 -0.05 9.07
N TYR A 49 1.36 0.06 10.39
CA TYR A 49 1.52 -1.09 11.29
C TYR A 49 0.53 -2.22 11.00
N GLN A 50 -0.69 -1.89 10.57
CA GLN A 50 -1.72 -2.88 10.28
C GLN A 50 -1.58 -3.51 8.88
N ASN A 51 -1.12 -2.73 7.90
CA ASN A 51 -1.24 -3.10 6.48
C ASN A 51 0.10 -3.37 5.77
N SER A 52 1.25 -2.96 6.31
CA SER A 52 2.55 -3.16 5.65
C SER A 52 3.08 -4.60 5.72
N GLY A 53 2.54 -5.42 6.62
CA GLY A 53 3.09 -6.74 6.93
C GLY A 53 4.39 -6.70 7.73
N ILE A 54 4.86 -5.50 8.13
CA ILE A 54 6.05 -5.32 8.95
C ILE A 54 5.63 -5.26 10.42
N PRO A 55 6.15 -6.14 11.30
CA PRO A 55 5.88 -6.08 12.73
C PRO A 55 6.31 -4.73 13.31
N LYS A 56 5.45 -4.14 14.16
CA LYS A 56 5.70 -2.83 14.78
C LYS A 56 7.02 -2.80 15.55
N GLU A 57 7.34 -3.88 16.23
CA GLU A 57 8.58 -4.06 16.98
C GLU A 57 9.83 -3.92 16.10
N ASN A 58 9.78 -4.35 14.84
CA ASN A 58 10.90 -4.24 13.91
C ASN A 58 11.12 -2.79 13.49
N LEU A 59 10.04 -2.04 13.23
CA LEU A 59 10.12 -0.61 12.91
C LEU A 59 10.65 0.20 14.10
N VAL A 60 10.19 -0.09 15.32
CA VAL A 60 10.69 0.55 16.55
C VAL A 60 12.17 0.22 16.79
N ALA A 61 12.59 -1.03 16.55
CA ALA A 61 13.98 -1.43 16.68
C ALA A 61 14.88 -0.72 15.64
N GLY A 62 14.42 -0.61 14.39
CA GLY A 62 15.11 0.13 13.33
C GLY A 62 15.26 1.61 13.64
N GLN A 63 14.18 2.26 14.11
CA GLN A 63 14.22 3.64 14.56
C GLN A 63 15.22 3.83 15.72
N SER A 64 15.15 2.98 16.74
CA SER A 64 16.03 3.06 17.91
C SER A 64 17.51 2.92 17.53
N LEU A 65 17.82 2.05 16.56
CA LEU A 65 19.17 1.90 16.03
C LEU A 65 19.61 3.18 15.30
N LEU A 66 18.77 3.72 14.42
CA LEU A 66 19.05 4.96 13.70
C LEU A 66 19.34 6.12 14.67
N ASP A 67 18.50 6.30 15.68
CA ASP A 67 18.63 7.35 16.71
C ASP A 67 19.98 7.28 17.45
N GLN A 68 20.46 6.06 17.74
CA GLN A 68 21.77 5.85 18.37
C GLN A 68 22.92 6.32 17.47
N HIS A 69 22.86 6.00 16.18
CA HIS A 69 23.90 6.39 15.21
C HIS A 69 23.86 7.89 14.89
N LEU A 70 22.68 8.49 14.82
CA LEU A 70 22.51 9.94 14.68
C LEU A 70 23.09 10.68 15.89
N THR A 71 22.79 10.22 17.11
CA THR A 71 23.30 10.83 18.35
C THR A 71 24.83 10.73 18.44
N ALA A 72 25.41 9.62 17.98
CA ALA A 72 26.86 9.41 17.92
C ALA A 72 27.55 10.13 16.76
N ASN A 73 26.80 10.84 15.90
CA ASN A 73 27.28 11.51 14.69
C ASN A 73 28.09 10.57 13.77
N HIS A 74 27.59 9.35 13.60
CA HIS A 74 28.14 8.40 12.63
C HIS A 74 27.68 8.74 11.22
N ASP A 75 28.55 8.48 10.23
CA ASP A 75 28.15 8.52 8.83
C ASP A 75 27.15 7.39 8.54
N ILE A 76 26.03 7.73 7.89
CA ILE A 76 24.97 6.78 7.51
C ILE A 76 24.88 6.79 5.98
N CYS A 77 24.99 5.61 5.37
CA CYS A 77 24.82 5.41 3.94
C CYS A 77 23.47 4.75 3.66
N ILE A 78 22.62 5.41 2.86
CA ILE A 78 21.34 4.85 2.42
C ILE A 78 21.55 4.12 1.10
N PHE A 79 21.41 2.80 1.11
CA PHE A 79 21.52 1.96 -0.09
C PHE A 79 20.14 1.78 -0.73
N GLY A 80 19.91 2.49 -1.84
CA GLY A 80 18.70 2.39 -2.65
C GLY A 80 18.75 1.32 -3.73
N ASP A 81 17.58 0.96 -4.26
CA ASP A 81 17.45 0.24 -5.53
C ASP A 81 17.33 1.23 -6.71
N TYR A 82 17.55 0.74 -7.94
CA TYR A 82 17.61 1.55 -9.16
C TYR A 82 16.24 1.88 -9.77
N ASP A 83 15.16 1.28 -9.26
CA ASP A 83 13.82 1.55 -9.74
C ASP A 83 13.21 2.81 -9.10
N ALA A 84 12.05 3.23 -9.58
CA ALA A 84 11.42 4.44 -9.09
C ALA A 84 11.12 4.38 -7.59
N ASP A 85 10.71 3.21 -7.07
CA ASP A 85 10.40 3.05 -5.65
C ASP A 85 11.69 3.19 -4.81
N GLY A 86 12.74 2.44 -5.15
CA GLY A 86 14.04 2.48 -4.46
C GLY A 86 14.70 3.86 -4.49
N VAL A 87 14.64 4.57 -5.62
CA VAL A 87 15.17 5.93 -5.74
C VAL A 87 14.37 6.90 -4.87
N THR A 88 13.03 6.83 -4.88
CA THR A 88 12.20 7.70 -4.05
C THR A 88 12.35 7.42 -2.56
N ALA A 89 12.41 6.14 -2.16
CA ALA A 89 12.66 5.75 -0.78
C ALA A 89 14.01 6.29 -0.26
N THR A 90 15.06 6.20 -1.09
CA THR A 90 16.37 6.76 -0.76
C THR A 90 16.31 8.27 -0.59
N ALA A 91 15.61 8.97 -1.48
CA ALA A 91 15.47 10.42 -1.42
C ALA A 91 14.64 10.90 -0.21
N VAL A 92 13.68 10.10 0.27
CA VAL A 92 12.92 10.39 1.50
C VAL A 92 13.79 10.23 2.75
N MET A 93 14.76 9.31 2.73
CA MET A 93 15.60 8.98 3.88
C MET A 93 16.88 9.82 3.98
N TYR A 94 17.31 10.49 2.91
CA TYR A 94 18.51 11.32 2.84
C TYR A 94 18.29 12.70 3.44
#